data_AF-A0A935DHZ4-F1
#
_entry.id   AF-A0A935DHZ4-F1
#
_cell.length_a   1.000
_cell.length_b   1.000
_cell.length_c   1.000
_cell.angle_alpha   90.00
_cell.angle_beta   90.00
_cell.angle_gamma   90.00
#
_symmetry.space_group_name_H-M   'P 1'
#
loop_
_entity.id
_entity.type
_entity.pdbx_description
1 polymer ?
#
loop_
_entity_poly.entity_id
_entity_poly.type
_entity_poly.pdbx_seq_one_letter_code
_entity_poly.pdbx_strand_id
1 'polypeptide(L)'
;MIGAAREVYVASVPIDLRLSFDRLAAIVREQLGDEPRGDALFIFHNRQRTHVKILARDASGLWIHYKRLSRGTFRVPLAVPPGAARVRIERRELDVLLDGIDTAALRDARRALGLPR
;
A
#
# COMPACT_ATOMS: atom_id res chain seq x y z
N MET A 1 -6.12 -7.27 -14.17
CA MET A 1 -6.98 -7.37 -12.98
C MET A 1 -6.27 -8.23 -11.94
N ILE A 2 -5.80 -7.63 -10.84
CA ILE A 2 -5.44 -8.40 -9.64
C ILE A 2 -6.68 -9.24 -9.27
N GLY A 3 -6.53 -10.55 -9.06
CA GLY A 3 -7.64 -11.51 -8.96
C GLY A 3 -8.67 -11.19 -7.86
N ALA A 4 -9.59 -12.14 -7.62
CA ALA A 4 -10.76 -12.04 -6.74
C ALA A 4 -10.47 -11.84 -5.24
N ALA A 5 -9.36 -11.19 -4.88
CA ALA A 5 -9.04 -10.80 -3.52
C ALA A 5 -10.18 -9.93 -2.96
N ARG A 6 -10.77 -10.45 -1.88
CA ARG A 6 -11.91 -9.88 -1.16
C ARG A 6 -11.46 -8.93 -0.06
N GLU A 7 -10.22 -9.07 0.38
CA GLU A 7 -9.65 -8.28 1.46
C GLU A 7 -8.41 -7.53 0.98
N VAL A 8 -8.32 -6.25 1.32
CA VAL A 8 -7.18 -5.41 0.97
C VAL A 8 -6.71 -4.72 2.24
N TYR A 9 -5.45 -4.95 2.59
CA TYR A 9 -4.83 -4.43 3.80
C TYR A 9 -3.61 -3.60 3.43
N VAL A 10 -3.53 -2.39 3.97
CA VAL A 10 -2.34 -1.53 3.86
C VAL A 10 -1.58 -1.61 5.16
N ALA A 11 -0.28 -1.94 5.10
CA ALA A 11 0.59 -1.85 6.25
C ALA A 11 0.66 -0.39 6.74
N SER A 12 0.47 -0.19 8.03
CA SER A 12 0.40 1.14 8.64
C SER A 12 1.76 1.85 8.70
N VAL A 13 2.84 1.06 8.75
CA VAL A 13 4.21 1.55 8.86
C VAL A 13 4.97 1.29 7.55
N PRO A 14 5.91 2.17 7.18
CA PRO A 14 6.73 1.94 6.00
C PRO A 14 7.63 0.72 6.18
N ILE A 15 7.76 -0.07 5.12
CA ILE A 15 8.59 -1.27 5.09
C ILE A 15 9.78 -1.07 4.14
N ASP A 16 10.90 -1.76 4.43
CA ASP A 16 11.99 -1.90 3.47
C ASP A 16 11.52 -2.70 2.25
N LEU A 17 11.23 -2.01 1.15
CA LEU A 17 10.73 -2.64 -0.07
C LEU A 17 11.83 -3.38 -0.88
N ARG A 18 13.06 -3.48 -0.38
CA ARG A 18 14.07 -4.42 -0.92
C ARG A 18 13.71 -5.87 -0.58
N LEU A 19 12.91 -6.09 0.45
CA LEU A 19 12.42 -7.41 0.85
C LEU A 19 11.52 -8.01 -0.25
N SER A 20 11.59 -9.33 -0.42
CA SER A 20 10.82 -10.11 -1.40
C SER A 20 9.87 -11.09 -0.68
N PHE A 21 9.40 -12.13 -1.39
CA PHE A 21 8.36 -13.08 -0.98
C PHE A 21 8.41 -13.50 0.49
N ASP A 22 9.44 -14.25 0.92
CA ASP A 22 9.46 -14.86 2.25
C ASP A 22 9.53 -13.84 3.38
N ARG A 23 10.29 -12.76 3.17
CA ARG A 23 10.45 -11.69 4.14
C ARG A 23 9.19 -10.83 4.27
N LEU A 24 8.51 -10.54 3.15
CA LEU A 24 7.22 -9.85 3.19
C LEU A 24 6.14 -10.76 3.80
N ALA A 25 6.14 -12.06 3.49
CA ALA A 25 5.24 -13.03 4.10
C ALA A 25 5.47 -13.14 5.62
N ALA A 26 6.73 -13.12 6.07
CA ALA A 26 7.06 -13.05 7.50
C ALA A 26 6.50 -11.78 8.16
N ILE A 27 6.60 -10.62 7.49
CA ILE A 27 5.99 -9.38 7.99
C ILE A 27 4.46 -9.50 8.12
N VAL A 28 3.78 -10.12 7.15
CA VAL A 28 2.33 -10.37 7.24
C VAL A 28 2.00 -11.18 8.50
N ARG A 29 2.76 -12.24 8.78
CA ARG A 29 2.58 -13.10 9.95
C ARG A 29 2.90 -12.41 11.27
N GLU A 30 4.10 -11.88 11.37
CA GLU A 30 4.71 -11.45 12.62
C GLU A 30 4.28 -10.04 13.02
N GLN A 31 4.09 -9.14 12.04
CA GLN A 31 3.79 -7.74 12.31
C GLN A 31 2.34 -7.41 12.04
N LEU A 32 1.77 -7.93 10.94
CA LEU A 32 0.39 -7.63 10.61
C LEU A 32 -0.60 -8.56 11.32
N GLY A 33 -0.17 -9.73 11.81
CA GLY A 33 -1.03 -10.71 12.46
C GLY A 33 -2.03 -11.34 11.48
N ASP A 34 -1.57 -11.72 10.29
CA ASP A 34 -2.36 -12.42 9.27
C ASP A 34 -1.53 -13.48 8.55
N GLU A 35 -2.12 -14.14 7.56
CA GLU A 35 -1.42 -15.01 6.61
C GLU A 35 -1.59 -14.48 5.18
N PRO A 36 -0.60 -14.66 4.28
CA PRO A 36 -0.72 -14.42 2.84
C PRO A 36 -1.68 -15.43 2.17
N ARG A 37 -2.96 -15.35 2.51
CA ARG A 37 -4.06 -16.20 2.04
C ARG A 37 -4.52 -15.78 0.64
N GLY A 38 -5.20 -16.70 -0.06
CA GLY A 38 -5.57 -16.51 -1.47
C GLY A 38 -6.61 -15.41 -1.74
N ASP A 39 -7.24 -14.88 -0.69
CA ASP A 39 -8.30 -13.88 -0.73
C ASP A 39 -7.87 -12.49 -0.25
N ALA A 40 -6.61 -12.32 0.16
CA ALA A 40 -6.10 -11.08 0.74
C ALA A 40 -4.94 -10.46 -0.05
N LEU A 41 -4.95 -9.13 -0.18
CA LEU A 41 -3.83 -8.33 -0.66
C LEU A 41 -3.19 -7.58 0.49
N PHE A 42 -1.87 -7.68 0.60
CA PHE A 42 -1.08 -6.92 1.58
C PHE A 42 -0.23 -5.88 0.87
N ILE A 43 -0.55 -4.61 1.09
CA ILE A 43 0.10 -3.46 0.46
C ILE A 43 1.14 -2.88 1.42
N PHE A 44 2.37 -2.86 0.96
CA PHE A 44 3.50 -2.26 1.64
C PHE A 44 3.95 -1.02 0.88
N HIS A 45 4.36 0.02 1.60
CA HIS A 45 4.89 1.23 0.99
C HIS A 45 6.24 1.59 1.60
N ASN A 46 7.06 2.31 0.83
CA ASN A 46 8.29 2.88 1.38
C ASN A 46 7.99 4.14 2.21
N ARG A 47 9.00 4.63 2.95
CA ARG A 47 8.86 5.82 3.80
C ARG A 47 8.44 7.08 3.04
N GLN A 48 8.89 7.23 1.79
CA GLN A 48 8.52 8.36 0.94
C GLN A 48 7.17 8.17 0.23
N ARG A 49 6.55 6.99 0.34
CA ARG A 49 5.30 6.62 -0.35
C ARG A 49 5.38 6.80 -1.87
N THR A 50 6.56 6.65 -2.45
CA THR A 50 6.79 6.70 -3.92
C THR A 50 6.75 5.31 -4.55
N HIS A 51 6.79 4.27 -3.72
CA HIS A 51 6.82 2.87 -4.12
C HIS A 51 5.80 2.08 -3.29
N VAL A 52 5.14 1.11 -3.94
CA VAL A 52 4.26 0.13 -3.29
C VAL A 52 4.55 -1.26 -3.80
N LYS A 53 4.59 -2.24 -2.88
CA LYS A 53 4.52 -3.67 -3.19
C LYS A 53 3.20 -4.21 -2.71
N ILE A 54 2.57 -5.07 -3.51
CA ILE A 54 1.42 -5.87 -3.13
C ILE A 54 1.89 -7.31 -3.07
N LEU A 55 1.86 -7.93 -1.89
CA LEU A 55 2.03 -9.36 -1.72
C LEU A 55 0.66 -10.03 -1.71
N ALA A 56 0.53 -11.11 -2.46
CA ALA A 56 -0.67 -11.94 -2.48
C ALA A 56 -0.35 -13.37 -2.89
N ARG A 57 -1.34 -14.26 -2.71
CA ARG A 57 -1.26 -15.67 -3.08
C ARG A 57 -2.39 -16.02 -4.03
N ASP A 58 -2.15 -16.94 -4.94
CA ASP A 58 -3.19 -17.68 -5.67
C ASP A 58 -2.95 -19.19 -5.57
N ALA A 59 -3.67 -19.99 -6.38
CA ALA A 59 -3.53 -21.43 -6.42
C ALA A 59 -2.12 -21.92 -6.84
N SER A 60 -1.37 -21.11 -7.59
CA SER A 60 -0.04 -21.44 -8.09
C SER A 60 1.08 -21.01 -7.13
N GLY A 61 0.87 -19.97 -6.32
CA GLY A 61 1.87 -19.54 -5.37
C GLY A 61 1.74 -18.08 -4.94
N LEU A 62 2.84 -17.56 -4.38
CA LEU A 62 2.95 -16.14 -4.02
C LEU A 62 3.35 -15.33 -5.25
N TRP A 63 2.75 -14.15 -5.38
CA TRP A 63 3.13 -13.16 -6.36
C TRP A 63 3.29 -11.78 -5.71
N ILE A 64 4.14 -10.94 -6.31
CA ILE A 64 4.35 -9.56 -5.89
C ILE A 64 4.08 -8.64 -7.08
N HIS A 65 3.20 -7.66 -6.90
CA HIS A 65 3.10 -6.51 -7.80
C HIS A 65 3.92 -5.36 -7.22
N TYR A 66 4.85 -4.79 -8.01
CA TYR A 66 5.70 -3.69 -7.56
C TYR A 66 5.51 -2.48 -8.48
N LYS A 67 5.04 -1.36 -7.90
CA LYS A 67 4.82 -0.10 -8.63
C LYS A 67 5.64 1.02 -8.01
N ARG A 68 6.35 1.76 -8.87
CA ARG A 68 7.03 3.03 -8.55
C ARG A 68 6.34 4.15 -9.31
N LEU A 69 6.00 5.24 -8.62
CA LEU A 69 5.55 6.45 -9.30
C LEU A 69 6.75 7.18 -9.90
N SER A 70 6.58 7.68 -11.14
CA SER A 70 7.55 8.58 -11.76
C SER A 70 7.54 9.95 -11.07
N ARG A 71 6.37 10.41 -10.61
CA ARG A 71 6.15 11.65 -9.86
C ARG A 71 5.06 11.46 -8.81
N GLY A 72 5.13 12.24 -7.72
CA GLY A 72 4.11 12.21 -6.67
C GLY A 72 4.30 11.11 -5.63
N THR A 73 3.24 10.88 -4.85
CA THR A 73 3.22 9.88 -3.77
C THR A 73 1.87 9.16 -3.74
N PHE A 74 1.90 7.88 -3.38
CA PHE A 74 0.71 7.10 -3.08
C PHE A 74 -0.05 7.70 -1.89
N ARG A 75 -1.38 7.77 -1.99
CA ARG A 75 -2.25 8.09 -0.87
C ARG A 75 -2.50 6.82 -0.06
N VAL A 76 -1.56 6.50 0.81
CA VAL A 76 -1.79 5.49 1.84
C VAL A 76 -2.76 6.05 2.89
N PRO A 77 -3.65 5.24 3.46
CA PRO A 77 -4.58 5.70 4.49
C PRO A 77 -3.82 6.40 5.62
N LEU A 78 -4.07 7.69 5.80
CA LEU A 78 -3.37 8.49 6.83
C LEU A 78 -3.96 8.27 8.22
N ALA A 79 -5.24 7.88 8.29
CA ALA A 79 -5.94 7.56 9.51
C ALA A 79 -5.71 6.09 9.87
N VAL A 80 -4.52 5.78 10.37
CA VAL A 80 -4.26 4.52 11.05
C VAL A 80 -4.73 4.68 12.50
N PRO A 81 -5.67 3.86 13.00
CA PRO A 81 -6.01 3.86 14.41
C PRO A 81 -4.76 3.63 15.28
N PRO A 82 -4.57 4.34 16.40
CA PRO A 82 -3.40 4.14 17.26
C PRO A 82 -3.20 2.65 17.60
N GLY A 83 -2.01 2.13 17.32
CA GLY A 83 -1.66 0.72 17.56
C GLY A 83 -2.08 -0.27 16.47
N ALA A 84 -2.82 0.14 15.42
CA ALA A 84 -3.17 -0.76 14.33
C ALA A 84 -1.98 -1.00 13.38
N ALA A 85 -1.57 -2.27 13.23
CA ALA A 85 -0.48 -2.65 12.33
C ALA A 85 -0.84 -2.59 10.84
N ARG A 86 -2.14 -2.73 10.53
CA ARG A 86 -2.70 -2.63 9.17
C ARG A 86 -4.04 -1.92 9.16
N VAL A 87 -4.39 -1.33 8.02
CA VAL A 87 -5.71 -0.75 7.76
C VAL A 87 -6.38 -1.52 6.63
N ARG A 88 -7.60 -1.97 6.84
CA ARG A 88 -8.43 -2.53 5.77
C ARG A 88 -8.95 -1.40 4.90
N ILE A 89 -8.83 -1.56 3.59
CA ILE A 89 -9.44 -0.65 2.60
C ILE A 89 -10.40 -1.43 1.71
N GLU A 90 -11.35 -0.73 1.13
CA GLU A 90 -12.23 -1.27 0.11
C GLU A 90 -11.53 -1.39 -1.24
N ARG A 91 -12.07 -2.26 -2.11
CA ARG A 91 -11.50 -2.48 -3.45
C ARG A 91 -11.46 -1.20 -4.30
N ARG A 92 -12.46 -0.32 -4.18
CA ARG A 92 -12.46 0.99 -4.88
C ARG A 92 -11.33 1.90 -4.41
N GLU A 93 -10.92 1.80 -3.16
CA GLU A 93 -9.83 2.58 -2.60
C GLU A 93 -8.46 2.05 -3.04
N LEU A 94 -8.37 0.76 -3.39
CA LEU A 94 -7.16 0.19 -4.00
C LEU A 94 -6.86 0.86 -5.34
N ASP A 95 -7.85 1.02 -6.21
CA ASP A 95 -7.62 1.62 -7.53
C ASP A 95 -7.14 3.07 -7.39
N VAL A 96 -7.80 3.84 -6.52
CA VAL A 96 -7.39 5.21 -6.17
C VAL A 96 -5.98 5.25 -5.56
N LEU A 97 -5.67 4.30 -4.67
CA LEU A 97 -4.33 4.19 -4.10
C LEU A 97 -3.32 3.93 -5.21
N LEU A 98 -3.58 2.99 -6.12
CA LEU A 98 -2.64 2.60 -7.17
C LEU A 98 -2.44 3.69 -8.21
N ASP A 99 -3.44 4.53 -8.50
CA ASP A 99 -3.27 5.67 -9.41
C ASP A 99 -2.23 6.67 -8.87
N GLY A 100 -2.14 6.80 -7.54
CA GLY A 100 -1.22 7.73 -6.89
C GLY A 100 -1.62 9.20 -7.14
N ILE A 101 -1.05 10.13 -6.37
CA ILE A 101 -1.33 11.56 -6.56
C ILE A 101 -0.03 12.33 -6.72
N ASP A 102 0.03 13.20 -7.74
CA ASP A 102 1.10 14.19 -7.85
C ASP A 102 0.98 15.22 -6.73
N THR A 103 1.64 14.95 -5.61
CA THR A 103 1.68 15.88 -4.49
C THR A 103 2.52 17.11 -4.77
N ALA A 104 3.41 17.13 -5.77
CA ALA A 104 4.07 18.36 -6.20
C ALA A 104 3.04 19.27 -6.87
N ALA A 105 2.29 18.76 -7.86
CA ALA A 105 1.22 19.52 -8.50
C ALA A 105 0.15 19.99 -7.48
N LEU A 106 -0.21 19.15 -6.50
CA LEU A 106 -1.15 19.54 -5.44
C LEU A 106 -0.57 20.60 -4.49
N ARG A 107 0.70 20.51 -4.12
CA ARG A 107 1.38 21.54 -3.29
C ARG A 107 1.47 22.85 -4.04
N ASP A 108 1.82 22.82 -5.32
CA ASP A 108 1.93 23.99 -6.17
C ASP A 108 0.55 24.66 -6.37
N ALA A 109 -0.50 23.86 -6.60
CA ALA A 109 -1.88 24.35 -6.65
C ALA A 109 -2.34 24.95 -5.31
N ARG A 110 -2.07 24.30 -4.16
CA ARG A 110 -2.39 24.85 -2.83
C ARG A 110 -1.64 26.15 -2.56
N ARG A 111 -0.38 26.26 -2.99
CA ARG A 111 0.43 27.48 -2.89
C ARG A 111 -0.14 28.59 -3.76
N ALA A 112 -0.52 28.30 -5.00
CA ALA A 112 -1.17 29.26 -5.90
C ALA A 112 -2.52 29.75 -5.35
N LEU A 113 -3.24 28.90 -4.61
CA LEU A 113 -4.54 29.20 -4.00
C LEU A 113 -4.45 29.76 -2.56
N GLY A 114 -3.26 29.93 -1.99
CA GLY A 114 -3.08 30.47 -0.64
C GLY A 114 -3.65 29.60 0.49
N LEU A 115 -3.89 28.31 0.26
CA LEU A 115 -4.49 27.43 1.27
C LEU A 115 -3.46 27.04 2.34
N PRO A 116 -3.84 27.01 3.64
CA PRO A 116 -2.95 26.59 4.72
C PRO A 116 -2.51 25.13 4.53
N ARG A 117 -1.32 24.80 5.07
CA ARG A 117 -0.66 23.50 4.86
C ARG A 117 -1.49 22.33 5.35
#